data_AF-A0A7C3SRH8-F1
#
_entry.id   AF-A0A7C3SRH8-F1
#
_cell.length_a   1.000
_cell.length_b   1.000
_cell.length_c   1.000
_cell.angle_alpha   90.00
_cell.angle_beta   90.00
_cell.angle_gamma   90.00
#
_symmetry.space_group_name_H-M   'P 1'
#
loop_
_entity.id
_entity.type
_entity.pdbx_description
1 polymer ?
#
loop_
_entity_poly.entity_id
_entity_poly.type
_entity_poly.pdbx_seq_one_letter_code
_entity_poly.pdbx_strand_id
1 'polypeptide(L)'
;MEVGCKEIIREDENFYTVKINCTSDLSKKLIDLGIKWVYKGDQNLLWDALITDLVVYNNLKDKLPFIPFIHDEKLGTGDHRLIPFYKNPGRYTLTEDYAGKLTGAVYINQDISYGLLYGVPIEPSDYNDLNFKLLWLAKDWGKYKDIIKQDGNFLRSLADFGFSLDYENYSFFTGSGLMANRETLTSYFQRNPKAEIYYLFSKSLGWYGIVPRYPEEISLSSIYFNDELLRYLKTLFILGLRGTLRQVKNKEKRRGILERARKIYNWAKEILKEQNITIADFQVKLAEKIVKDISEDYNLSFQRTSDILKIASYEDLKNKDFYYFFDLLLKYPIVFSQAYNSALNKARLPLKRILIKENTFQPPYFLEIFNFQGDRKILVRCNLEIKNKERPYIMLSSPHCKSFVLMSKENLNSAETFLKTLYYSGKFPYGFALIGKAGPFMAEMRRHPRVLAVPEEGSKYAPMVDYFLGELNSYLKNIPDSHLIRIRINLLDNLDKIDLDLQVPKFVEVYLGKKIINSKEFSKIWKNKVEQVSKVLEVIKGLESGEYFHLANFILYEKGYMVDLGRSVKLIKKLEAKGYDGIFKNFPFPKSFL
;
A
#
# COMPACT_ATOMS: atom_id res chain seq x y z
N MET A 1 -7.26 30.18 -14.46
CA MET A 1 -7.72 28.86 -13.96
C MET A 1 -7.92 28.98 -12.47
N GLU A 2 -9.15 29.29 -12.07
CA GLU A 2 -9.58 29.33 -10.67
C GLU A 2 -9.60 27.91 -10.09
N VAL A 3 -9.17 27.77 -8.84
CA VAL A 3 -9.23 26.50 -8.11
C VAL A 3 -10.68 26.27 -7.68
N GLY A 4 -11.34 25.29 -8.31
CA GLY A 4 -12.62 24.77 -7.83
C GLY A 4 -12.47 24.23 -6.41
N CYS A 5 -13.21 24.83 -5.48
CA CYS A 5 -13.35 24.43 -4.08
C CYS A 5 -14.41 23.32 -3.96
N LYS A 6 -14.11 22.30 -3.13
CA LYS A 6 -14.96 21.16 -2.76
C LYS A 6 -15.45 20.31 -3.94
N GLU A 7 -14.84 19.14 -4.08
CA GLU A 7 -15.49 18.01 -4.76
C GLU A 7 -15.96 17.07 -3.67
N ILE A 8 -17.27 17.00 -3.42
CA ILE A 8 -17.86 15.97 -2.56
C ILE A 8 -17.98 14.73 -3.46
N ILE A 9 -16.96 13.86 -3.48
CA ILE A 9 -16.96 12.65 -4.33
C ILE A 9 -17.94 11.59 -3.81
N ARG A 10 -18.33 11.66 -2.52
CA ARG A 10 -19.45 10.94 -1.91
C ARG A 10 -20.14 11.82 -0.88
N GLU A 11 -21.45 11.70 -0.70
CA GLU A 11 -22.24 12.53 0.23
C GLU A 11 -21.70 12.56 1.68
N ASP A 12 -20.91 11.55 2.08
CA ASP A 12 -20.29 11.42 3.41
C ASP A 12 -18.81 11.87 3.46
N GLU A 13 -18.25 12.39 2.35
CA GLU A 13 -16.83 12.73 2.21
C GLU A 13 -16.55 14.24 2.47
N ASN A 14 -15.84 14.55 3.56
CA ASN A 14 -15.21 15.86 3.79
C ASN A 14 -13.69 15.79 3.51
N PHE A 15 -13.26 16.05 2.28
CA PHE A 15 -11.83 16.15 1.93
C PHE A 15 -11.51 17.36 1.05
N TYR A 16 -10.24 17.76 1.06
CA TYR A 16 -9.70 18.91 0.33
C TYR A 16 -8.56 18.45 -0.58
N THR A 17 -8.56 18.84 -1.85
CA THR A 17 -7.47 18.48 -2.77
C THR A 17 -6.45 19.62 -2.88
N VAL A 18 -5.18 19.31 -2.62
CA VAL A 18 -4.01 20.20 -2.72
C VAL A 18 -3.13 19.75 -3.89
N LYS A 19 -2.76 20.68 -4.76
CA LYS A 19 -1.90 20.43 -5.93
C LYS A 19 -0.50 21.05 -5.71
N ILE A 20 0.53 20.57 -6.40
CA ILE A 20 1.91 21.10 -6.26
C ILE A 20 2.00 22.61 -6.49
N ASN A 21 1.21 23.17 -7.41
CA ASN A 21 1.16 24.61 -7.70
C ASN A 21 -0.05 25.28 -7.03
N CYS A 22 -0.42 24.86 -5.82
CA CYS A 22 -1.49 25.49 -5.06
C CYS A 22 -1.10 26.94 -4.76
N THR A 23 -1.73 27.89 -5.44
CA THR A 23 -1.63 29.34 -5.13
C THR A 23 -2.69 29.78 -4.13
N SER A 24 -3.60 28.89 -3.74
CA SER A 24 -4.63 29.18 -2.75
C SER A 24 -4.08 29.04 -1.33
N ASP A 25 -4.57 29.87 -0.42
CA ASP A 25 -4.19 29.90 0.99
C ASP A 25 -4.74 28.67 1.74
N LEU A 26 -4.11 27.50 1.51
CA LEU A 26 -4.48 26.23 2.15
C LEU A 26 -4.50 26.35 3.67
N SER A 27 -3.50 27.02 4.24
CA SER A 27 -3.39 27.21 5.67
C SER A 27 -4.54 28.03 6.23
N LYS A 28 -4.95 29.13 5.57
CA LYS A 28 -6.16 29.87 5.97
C LYS A 28 -7.42 29.00 5.92
N LYS A 29 -7.63 28.23 4.85
CA LYS A 29 -8.80 27.33 4.75
C LYS A 29 -8.85 26.31 5.90
N LEU A 30 -7.71 25.72 6.25
CA LEU A 30 -7.63 24.77 7.36
C LEU A 30 -7.89 25.47 8.71
N ILE A 31 -7.37 26.67 8.92
CA ILE A 31 -7.61 27.47 10.13
C ILE A 31 -9.09 27.84 10.27
N ASP A 32 -9.75 28.26 9.18
CA ASP A 32 -11.18 28.61 9.17
C ASP A 32 -12.08 27.41 9.56
N LEU A 33 -11.57 26.18 9.42
CA LEU A 33 -12.23 24.92 9.83
C LEU A 33 -11.83 24.46 11.24
N GLY A 34 -11.05 25.28 11.96
CA GLY A 34 -10.54 24.97 13.29
C GLY A 34 -9.46 23.88 13.32
N ILE A 35 -8.83 23.56 12.17
CA ILE A 35 -7.71 22.63 12.13
C ILE A 35 -6.48 23.25 12.78
N LYS A 36 -5.83 22.49 13.65
CA LYS A 36 -4.64 22.88 14.42
C LYS A 36 -3.37 22.12 14.03
N TRP A 37 -3.50 20.91 13.51
CA TRP A 37 -2.36 20.05 13.19
C TRP A 37 -2.56 19.31 11.87
N VAL A 38 -1.54 19.34 11.01
CA VAL A 38 -1.52 18.58 9.76
C VAL A 38 -0.52 17.44 9.89
N TYR A 39 -1.01 16.22 9.71
CA TYR A 39 -0.22 15.00 9.74
C TYR A 39 -0.06 14.44 8.33
N LYS A 40 1.10 13.82 8.05
CA LYS A 40 1.29 13.01 6.84
C LYS A 40 2.17 11.82 7.16
N GLY A 41 1.72 10.62 6.78
CA GLY A 41 2.38 9.37 7.11
C GLY A 41 2.78 8.57 5.88
N ASP A 42 4.02 8.08 5.86
CA ASP A 42 4.56 7.20 4.80
C ASP A 42 5.37 6.05 5.41
N GLN A 43 5.42 4.87 4.79
CA GLN A 43 6.34 3.81 5.28
C GLN A 43 7.81 4.03 4.86
N ASN A 44 8.06 4.94 3.90
CA ASN A 44 9.39 5.44 3.61
C ASN A 44 9.30 6.87 3.09
N LEU A 45 10.21 7.71 3.58
CA LEU A 45 10.30 9.15 3.36
C LEU A 45 11.02 9.55 2.07
N LEU A 46 11.57 8.61 1.31
CA LEU A 46 12.31 8.90 0.08
C LEU A 46 11.38 8.97 -1.13
N TRP A 47 11.86 9.53 -2.25
CA TRP A 47 11.12 9.66 -3.52
C TRP A 47 9.88 10.57 -3.44
N ASP A 48 8.72 10.07 -3.87
CA ASP A 48 7.47 10.84 -3.95
C ASP A 48 6.96 11.26 -2.57
N ALA A 49 7.27 10.46 -1.52
CA ALA A 49 6.96 10.80 -0.14
C ALA A 49 7.65 12.10 0.30
N LEU A 50 8.93 12.28 -0.03
CA LEU A 50 9.67 13.50 0.31
C LEU A 50 9.12 14.72 -0.42
N ILE A 51 8.82 14.56 -1.71
CA ILE A 51 8.29 15.64 -2.53
C ILE A 51 6.92 16.08 -1.99
N THR A 52 6.07 15.13 -1.62
CA THR A 52 4.77 15.39 -1.01
C THR A 52 4.89 16.08 0.35
N ASP A 53 5.87 15.70 1.18
CA ASP A 53 6.17 16.40 2.44
C ASP A 53 6.59 17.86 2.20
N LEU A 54 7.50 18.10 1.25
CA LEU A 54 8.00 19.44 0.94
C LEU A 54 6.90 20.36 0.37
N VAL A 55 6.01 19.82 -0.45
CA VAL A 55 4.87 20.59 -0.97
C VAL A 55 3.91 20.97 0.15
N VAL A 56 3.56 20.02 1.02
CA VAL A 56 2.67 20.30 2.15
C VAL A 56 3.33 21.31 3.10
N TYR A 57 4.60 21.11 3.46
CA TYR A 57 5.36 22.02 4.30
C TYR A 57 5.36 23.45 3.75
N ASN A 58 5.68 23.63 2.46
CA ASN A 58 5.71 24.96 1.85
C ASN A 58 4.37 25.70 1.87
N ASN A 59 3.26 24.97 1.88
CA ASN A 59 1.92 25.57 1.96
C ASN A 59 1.48 25.89 3.41
N LEU A 60 2.19 25.38 4.42
CA LEU A 60 1.77 25.42 5.83
C LEU A 60 2.75 26.10 6.78
N LYS A 61 4.06 26.09 6.47
CA LYS A 61 5.17 26.39 7.40
C LYS A 61 5.03 27.68 8.22
N ASP A 62 4.32 28.69 7.71
CA ASP A 62 4.16 29.99 8.37
C ASP A 62 2.92 30.08 9.29
N LYS A 63 1.98 29.14 9.19
CA LYS A 63 0.65 29.27 9.82
C LYS A 63 0.15 28.03 10.56
N LEU A 64 0.58 26.83 10.15
CA LEU A 64 0.11 25.57 10.74
C LEU A 64 1.25 24.58 10.97
N PRO A 65 1.29 23.91 12.15
CA PRO A 65 2.19 22.80 12.38
C PRO A 65 1.97 21.66 11.38
N PHE A 66 3.06 21.24 10.75
CA PHE A 66 3.11 20.06 9.88
C PHE A 66 4.00 18.99 10.50
N ILE A 67 3.46 17.78 10.67
CA ILE A 67 4.14 16.64 11.29
C ILE A 67 4.21 15.51 10.24
N PRO A 68 5.30 15.43 9.45
CA PRO A 68 5.57 14.26 8.65
C PRO A 68 6.04 13.12 9.57
N PHE A 69 5.59 11.90 9.30
CA PHE A 69 5.98 10.75 10.11
C PHE A 69 6.16 9.48 9.28
N ILE A 70 7.05 8.62 9.77
CA ILE A 70 7.16 7.25 9.31
C ILE A 70 6.05 6.44 9.96
N HIS A 71 5.21 5.84 9.12
CA HIS A 71 4.33 4.78 9.58
C HIS A 71 5.17 3.54 9.86
N ASP A 72 5.47 3.32 11.15
CA ASP A 72 6.38 2.28 11.65
C ASP A 72 5.72 0.91 11.57
N GLU A 73 5.40 0.50 10.35
CA GLU A 73 4.74 -0.75 10.02
C GLU A 73 5.78 -1.87 9.83
N LYS A 74 5.32 -3.10 9.65
CA LYS A 74 6.23 -4.20 9.28
C LYS A 74 6.58 -4.12 7.80
N LEU A 75 7.69 -4.78 7.41
CA LEU A 75 7.91 -5.07 5.99
C LEU A 75 6.75 -5.89 5.43
N GLY A 76 6.36 -5.60 4.19
CA GLY A 76 5.49 -6.51 3.44
C GLY A 76 6.14 -7.89 3.31
N THR A 77 5.36 -8.93 3.06
CA THR A 77 5.92 -10.28 2.83
C THR A 77 5.71 -10.67 1.38
N GLY A 78 6.74 -11.25 0.76
CA GLY A 78 6.59 -11.86 -0.57
C GLY A 78 5.76 -13.15 -0.49
N ASP A 79 5.43 -13.71 -1.65
CA ASP A 79 4.81 -15.03 -1.69
C ASP A 79 5.79 -16.10 -1.16
N HIS A 80 5.52 -16.59 0.04
CA HIS A 80 6.34 -17.60 0.72
C HIS A 80 6.38 -18.94 -0.04
N ARG A 81 5.40 -19.23 -0.92
CA ARG A 81 5.44 -20.43 -1.79
C ARG A 81 6.62 -20.39 -2.75
N LEU A 82 7.09 -19.19 -3.08
CA LEU A 82 8.18 -18.95 -4.02
C LEU A 82 9.56 -18.93 -3.36
N ILE A 83 9.64 -19.13 -2.03
CA ILE A 83 10.92 -19.17 -1.31
C ILE A 83 11.95 -20.11 -1.94
N PRO A 84 11.60 -21.33 -2.38
CA PRO A 84 12.57 -22.26 -2.98
C PRO A 84 13.22 -21.76 -4.29
N PHE A 85 12.65 -20.73 -4.92
CA PHE A 85 13.18 -20.11 -6.15
C PHE A 85 14.11 -18.95 -5.86
N TYR A 86 14.13 -18.43 -4.64
CA TYR A 86 15.06 -17.37 -4.26
C TYR A 86 16.47 -17.96 -4.15
N LYS A 87 17.41 -17.37 -4.90
CA LYS A 87 18.78 -17.89 -5.05
C LYS A 87 19.62 -17.83 -3.78
N ASN A 88 19.29 -16.92 -2.85
CA ASN A 88 20.04 -16.74 -1.61
C ASN A 88 19.36 -17.51 -0.47
N PRO A 89 20.09 -17.98 0.56
CA PRO A 89 19.51 -18.65 1.74
C PRO A 89 19.23 -17.71 2.93
N GLY A 90 19.61 -16.42 2.89
CA GLY A 90 19.43 -15.48 4.02
C GLY A 90 17.99 -15.11 4.42
N ARG A 91 17.83 -14.16 5.35
CA ARG A 91 16.51 -13.78 5.94
C ARG A 91 15.64 -13.00 4.95
N TYR A 92 16.26 -12.23 4.08
CA TYR A 92 15.57 -11.35 3.14
C TYR A 92 15.67 -11.84 1.70
N THR A 93 14.75 -11.37 0.87
CA THR A 93 14.78 -11.56 -0.57
C THR A 93 14.46 -10.25 -1.29
N LEU A 94 14.98 -10.12 -2.50
CA LEU A 94 14.63 -9.06 -3.43
C LEU A 94 13.63 -9.66 -4.43
N THR A 95 12.42 -9.12 -4.50
CA THR A 95 11.36 -9.68 -5.36
C THR A 95 10.49 -8.59 -5.97
N GLU A 96 9.76 -8.94 -7.04
CA GLU A 96 8.66 -8.18 -7.65
C GLU A 96 7.29 -8.68 -7.12
N ASP A 97 7.27 -9.84 -6.46
CA ASP A 97 6.08 -10.62 -6.08
C ASP A 97 5.43 -10.15 -4.75
N TYR A 98 5.85 -8.99 -4.23
CA TYR A 98 5.28 -8.37 -3.03
C TYR A 98 4.31 -7.22 -3.37
N ALA A 99 4.26 -6.81 -4.64
CA ALA A 99 3.36 -5.81 -5.15
C ALA A 99 1.95 -6.41 -5.32
N GLY A 100 1.22 -6.56 -4.21
CA GLY A 100 -0.18 -6.96 -4.25
C GLY A 100 -0.71 -7.66 -3.00
N LYS A 101 -1.40 -6.88 -2.14
CA LYS A 101 -2.41 -7.19 -1.11
C LYS A 101 -2.29 -8.35 -0.11
N LEU A 102 -1.36 -9.31 -0.19
CA LEU A 102 -1.36 -10.44 0.75
C LEU A 102 -0.86 -10.10 2.16
N THR A 103 -0.29 -8.92 2.41
CA THR A 103 0.15 -8.53 3.75
C THR A 103 -0.27 -7.12 4.15
N GLY A 104 -1.39 -7.00 4.89
CA GLY A 104 -1.69 -5.82 5.69
C GLY A 104 -1.73 -4.46 4.98
N ALA A 105 -1.72 -3.38 5.77
CA ALA A 105 -1.53 -2.04 5.24
C ALA A 105 -0.10 -1.94 4.72
N VAL A 106 0.00 -1.69 3.41
CA VAL A 106 1.28 -1.45 2.76
C VAL A 106 1.06 -0.13 2.07
N TYR A 107 1.47 0.95 2.71
CA TYR A 107 1.79 2.18 2.00
C TYR A 107 3.17 1.96 1.43
N ILE A 108 3.17 1.50 0.19
CA ILE A 108 4.30 0.95 -0.52
C ILE A 108 5.44 1.97 -0.56
N ASN A 109 6.63 1.69 -0.01
CA ASN A 109 7.83 2.49 -0.31
C ASN A 109 9.17 1.78 0.02
N GLN A 110 9.28 0.48 0.26
CA GLN A 110 10.60 -0.20 0.35
C GLN A 110 11.18 -0.54 -1.02
N ASP A 111 10.84 0.29 -1.99
CA ASP A 111 10.73 -0.16 -3.34
C ASP A 111 11.42 0.79 -4.29
N ILE A 112 11.94 0.25 -5.38
CA ILE A 112 12.55 1.06 -6.43
C ILE A 112 11.99 0.61 -7.77
N SER A 113 11.56 1.60 -8.56
CA SER A 113 11.14 1.39 -9.94
C SER A 113 12.36 1.33 -10.87
N TYR A 114 12.21 0.64 -12.00
CA TYR A 114 13.20 0.57 -13.08
C TYR A 114 13.28 1.89 -13.91
N GLY A 115 12.86 3.02 -13.34
CA GLY A 115 12.81 4.34 -13.95
C GLY A 115 11.46 5.06 -13.74
N LEU A 116 11.31 6.22 -14.36
CA LEU A 116 10.15 7.12 -14.25
C LEU A 116 8.84 6.51 -14.79
N LEU A 117 8.95 5.68 -15.84
CA LEU A 117 7.83 5.05 -16.52
C LEU A 117 7.89 3.53 -16.31
N TYR A 118 7.16 3.00 -15.32
CA TYR A 118 7.11 1.57 -14.99
C TYR A 118 5.67 1.04 -15.03
N GLY A 119 5.53 -0.28 -15.14
CA GLY A 119 4.23 -0.95 -15.09
C GLY A 119 3.94 -1.50 -13.69
N VAL A 120 2.82 -1.11 -13.10
CA VAL A 120 2.26 -1.74 -11.90
C VAL A 120 1.70 -3.11 -12.31
N PRO A 121 1.84 -4.17 -11.49
CA PRO A 121 1.20 -5.45 -11.77
C PRO A 121 -0.31 -5.26 -11.88
N ILE A 122 -0.96 -6.02 -12.76
CA ILE A 122 -2.42 -6.03 -12.87
C ILE A 122 -2.94 -7.09 -11.89
N GLU A 123 -3.78 -6.68 -10.94
CA GLU A 123 -4.30 -7.62 -9.95
C GLU A 123 -5.35 -8.55 -10.56
N PRO A 124 -5.47 -9.81 -10.08
CA PRO A 124 -6.58 -10.70 -10.45
C PRO A 124 -7.97 -10.07 -10.28
N SER A 125 -8.15 -9.18 -9.30
CA SER A 125 -9.39 -8.41 -9.12
C SER A 125 -9.66 -7.42 -10.25
N ASP A 126 -8.62 -6.82 -10.81
CA ASP A 126 -8.76 -5.83 -11.89
C ASP A 126 -9.19 -6.53 -13.18
N TYR A 127 -8.70 -7.75 -13.41
CA TYR A 127 -9.24 -8.64 -14.44
C TYR A 127 -10.73 -8.97 -14.16
N ASN A 128 -11.10 -9.26 -12.91
CA ASN A 128 -12.49 -9.53 -12.56
C ASN A 128 -13.40 -8.31 -12.75
N ASP A 129 -12.92 -7.08 -12.51
CA ASP A 129 -13.68 -5.85 -12.77
C ASP A 129 -13.91 -5.64 -14.27
N LEU A 130 -12.94 -6.03 -15.11
CA LEU A 130 -13.11 -6.14 -16.56
C LEU A 130 -13.95 -7.38 -16.97
N ASN A 131 -14.42 -8.16 -16.00
CA ASN A 131 -15.12 -9.45 -16.12
C ASN A 131 -14.31 -10.50 -16.92
N PHE A 132 -13.00 -10.26 -17.03
CA PHE A 132 -12.03 -11.18 -17.60
C PHE A 132 -11.84 -12.31 -16.61
N LYS A 133 -12.64 -13.36 -16.79
CA LYS A 133 -12.66 -14.50 -15.88
C LYS A 133 -11.37 -15.30 -16.03
N LEU A 134 -10.33 -14.94 -15.26
CA LEU A 134 -9.25 -15.86 -14.88
C LEU A 134 -9.83 -17.19 -14.34
N LEU A 135 -11.03 -17.08 -13.77
CA LEU A 135 -11.97 -18.13 -13.39
C LEU A 135 -12.29 -19.19 -14.45
N TRP A 136 -12.06 -19.01 -15.75
CA TRP A 136 -12.35 -20.07 -16.73
C TRP A 136 -11.52 -21.34 -16.48
N LEU A 137 -10.22 -21.17 -16.21
CA LEU A 137 -9.35 -22.27 -15.77
C LEU A 137 -9.73 -22.75 -14.35
N ALA A 138 -10.00 -21.84 -13.41
CA ALA A 138 -10.37 -22.22 -12.03
C ALA A 138 -11.75 -22.92 -11.93
N LYS A 139 -12.70 -22.61 -12.81
CA LYS A 139 -14.01 -23.28 -12.90
C LYS A 139 -13.88 -24.70 -13.42
N ASP A 140 -13.01 -24.93 -14.39
CA ASP A 140 -12.71 -26.29 -14.83
C ASP A 140 -12.06 -27.07 -13.68
N TRP A 141 -11.10 -26.48 -12.97
CA TRP A 141 -10.53 -27.07 -11.74
C TRP A 141 -11.58 -27.42 -10.68
N GLY A 142 -12.58 -26.56 -10.45
CA GLY A 142 -13.66 -26.80 -9.49
C GLY A 142 -14.55 -27.99 -9.85
N LYS A 143 -14.75 -28.29 -11.14
CA LYS A 143 -15.50 -29.49 -11.59
C LYS A 143 -14.78 -30.79 -11.28
N TYR A 144 -13.45 -30.72 -11.19
CA TYR A 144 -12.64 -31.87 -10.82
C TYR A 144 -12.44 -31.97 -9.32
N LYS A 145 -13.01 -31.09 -8.47
CA LYS A 145 -12.73 -31.05 -7.03
C LYS A 145 -12.89 -32.41 -6.33
N ASP A 146 -13.97 -33.13 -6.60
CA ASP A 146 -14.21 -34.44 -5.98
C ASP A 146 -13.38 -35.56 -6.60
N ILE A 147 -13.04 -35.45 -7.89
CA ILE A 147 -12.13 -36.36 -8.62
C ILE A 147 -10.68 -36.18 -8.14
N ILE A 148 -10.24 -34.93 -7.98
CA ILE A 148 -8.94 -34.51 -7.46
C ILE A 148 -8.73 -35.04 -6.05
N LYS A 149 -9.76 -34.98 -5.20
CA LYS A 149 -9.69 -35.55 -3.84
C LYS A 149 -9.44 -37.06 -3.83
N GLN A 150 -9.85 -37.76 -4.89
CA GLN A 150 -9.67 -39.22 -5.04
C GLN A 150 -8.35 -39.57 -5.74
N ASP A 151 -7.72 -38.63 -6.45
CA ASP A 151 -6.44 -38.81 -7.13
C ASP A 151 -5.26 -38.38 -6.24
N GLY A 152 -4.76 -39.33 -5.44
CA GLY A 152 -3.62 -39.12 -4.55
C GLY A 152 -2.32 -38.68 -5.25
N ASN A 153 -2.12 -39.05 -6.53
CA ASN A 153 -0.94 -38.64 -7.29
C ASN A 153 -1.06 -37.18 -7.75
N PHE A 154 -2.25 -36.78 -8.17
CA PHE A 154 -2.53 -35.39 -8.51
C PHE A 154 -2.47 -34.47 -7.28
N LEU A 155 -2.97 -34.91 -6.11
CA LEU A 155 -2.84 -34.17 -4.84
C LEU A 155 -1.38 -33.97 -4.43
N ARG A 156 -0.53 -34.99 -4.58
CA ARG A 156 0.92 -34.85 -4.37
C ARG A 156 1.54 -33.88 -5.35
N SER A 157 1.20 -33.99 -6.63
CA SER A 157 1.68 -33.07 -7.68
C SER A 157 1.26 -31.63 -7.38
N LEU A 158 0.04 -31.41 -6.89
CA LEU A 158 -0.47 -30.11 -6.45
C LEU A 158 0.31 -29.53 -5.25
N ALA A 159 0.57 -30.38 -4.26
CA ALA A 159 1.41 -30.02 -3.12
C ALA A 159 2.84 -29.66 -3.58
N ASP A 160 3.38 -30.37 -4.57
CA ASP A 160 4.66 -30.03 -5.21
C ASP A 160 4.60 -28.68 -5.96
N PHE A 161 3.43 -28.20 -6.37
CA PHE A 161 3.25 -26.83 -6.89
C PHE A 161 3.01 -25.78 -5.78
N GLY A 162 3.04 -26.18 -4.51
CA GLY A 162 2.79 -25.32 -3.35
C GLY A 162 1.30 -25.01 -3.11
N PHE A 163 0.41 -25.83 -3.68
CA PHE A 163 -1.03 -25.74 -3.48
C PHE A 163 -1.49 -26.95 -2.66
N SER A 164 -1.79 -26.74 -1.38
CA SER A 164 -2.46 -27.76 -0.56
C SER A 164 -3.97 -27.57 -0.61
N LEU A 165 -4.70 -28.63 -0.94
CA LEU A 165 -6.16 -28.71 -0.76
C LEU A 165 -6.53 -29.23 0.64
N ASP A 166 -5.54 -29.67 1.41
CA ASP A 166 -5.69 -30.07 2.80
C ASP A 166 -5.61 -28.82 3.68
N TYR A 167 -6.79 -28.27 3.97
CA TYR A 167 -6.97 -27.11 4.85
C TYR A 167 -6.59 -27.40 6.31
N GLU A 168 -6.20 -28.61 6.68
CA GLU A 168 -5.69 -28.94 8.00
C GLU A 168 -4.15 -28.87 8.06
N ASN A 169 -3.47 -28.93 6.91
CA ASN A 169 -2.01 -28.89 6.76
C ASN A 169 -1.49 -27.57 6.17
N TYR A 170 -2.08 -26.43 6.55
CA TYR A 170 -1.46 -25.13 6.31
C TYR A 170 -0.41 -24.85 7.38
N SER A 171 0.66 -24.14 7.01
CA SER A 171 1.58 -23.63 8.01
C SER A 171 0.83 -22.67 8.92
N PHE A 172 0.70 -23.02 10.21
CA PHE A 172 0.05 -22.17 11.22
C PHE A 172 0.71 -20.78 11.31
N PHE A 173 1.99 -20.69 10.93
CA PHE A 173 2.78 -19.45 10.91
C PHE A 173 2.52 -18.56 9.69
N THR A 174 2.25 -19.13 8.51
CA THR A 174 2.11 -18.36 7.25
C THR A 174 0.69 -18.36 6.67
N GLY A 175 -0.24 -19.13 7.26
CA GLY A 175 -1.62 -19.25 6.81
C GLY A 175 -1.77 -19.81 5.40
N SER A 176 -0.73 -20.49 4.90
CA SER A 176 -0.57 -20.85 3.50
C SER A 176 0.01 -22.26 3.33
N GLY A 177 -0.16 -22.84 2.13
CA GLY A 177 0.21 -24.22 1.82
C GLY A 177 1.73 -24.50 1.81
N LEU A 178 2.11 -25.72 1.44
CA LEU A 178 3.50 -26.17 1.34
C LEU A 178 4.31 -25.29 0.37
N MET A 179 5.62 -25.23 0.57
CA MET A 179 6.52 -24.52 -0.35
C MET A 179 6.54 -25.24 -1.70
N ALA A 180 6.58 -24.49 -2.80
CA ALA A 180 6.51 -25.10 -4.12
C ALA A 180 7.85 -25.72 -4.53
N ASN A 181 7.83 -26.97 -4.98
CA ASN A 181 8.99 -27.71 -5.47
C ASN A 181 9.51 -27.06 -6.76
N ARG A 182 10.80 -26.71 -6.73
CA ARG A 182 11.46 -25.96 -7.80
C ARG A 182 11.50 -26.70 -9.15
N GLU A 183 11.83 -27.97 -9.12
CA GLU A 183 11.95 -28.81 -10.32
C GLU A 183 10.58 -29.06 -10.95
N THR A 184 9.57 -29.22 -10.10
CA THR A 184 8.19 -29.46 -10.50
C THR A 184 7.58 -28.24 -11.17
N LEU A 185 7.69 -27.05 -10.57
CA LEU A 185 7.25 -25.77 -11.18
C LEU A 185 7.97 -25.47 -12.50
N THR A 186 9.28 -25.74 -12.57
CA THR A 186 10.05 -25.57 -13.81
C THR A 186 9.54 -26.52 -14.90
N SER A 187 9.36 -27.81 -14.58
CA SER A 187 8.78 -28.82 -15.48
C SER A 187 7.35 -28.44 -15.91
N TYR A 188 6.56 -27.88 -15.01
CA TYR A 188 5.20 -27.44 -15.31
C TYR A 188 5.14 -26.24 -16.22
N PHE A 189 5.97 -25.23 -16.03
CA PHE A 189 6.04 -24.11 -16.97
C PHE A 189 6.52 -24.55 -18.35
N GLN A 190 7.48 -25.48 -18.40
CA GLN A 190 7.89 -26.11 -19.67
C GLN A 190 6.75 -26.87 -20.35
N ARG A 191 5.93 -27.61 -19.59
CA ARG A 191 4.76 -28.36 -20.10
C ARG A 191 3.55 -27.48 -20.39
N ASN A 192 3.40 -26.38 -19.65
CA ASN A 192 2.29 -25.44 -19.70
C ASN A 192 2.81 -24.00 -19.79
N PRO A 193 3.38 -23.57 -20.93
CA PRO A 193 3.93 -22.22 -21.10
C PRO A 193 2.90 -21.11 -20.83
N LYS A 194 1.60 -21.39 -21.00
CA LYS A 194 0.51 -20.47 -20.66
C LYS A 194 0.46 -20.11 -19.18
N ALA A 195 0.77 -21.05 -18.28
CA ALA A 195 0.77 -20.79 -16.84
C ALA A 195 1.95 -19.90 -16.42
N GLU A 196 3.10 -20.06 -17.07
CA GLU A 196 4.24 -19.15 -16.93
C GLU A 196 3.87 -17.73 -17.35
N ILE A 197 3.15 -17.60 -18.47
CA ILE A 197 2.64 -16.30 -18.95
C ILE A 197 1.74 -15.62 -17.90
N TYR A 198 0.81 -16.34 -17.28
CA TYR A 198 -0.02 -15.78 -16.19
C TYR A 198 0.80 -15.38 -14.97
N TYR A 199 1.78 -16.19 -14.59
CA TYR A 199 2.70 -15.86 -13.52
C TYR A 199 3.46 -14.57 -13.83
N LEU A 200 3.96 -14.41 -15.06
CA LEU A 200 4.62 -13.17 -15.50
C LEU A 200 3.67 -11.97 -15.48
N PHE A 201 2.37 -12.13 -15.77
CA PHE A 201 1.38 -11.05 -15.67
C PHE A 201 1.05 -10.62 -14.23
N SER A 202 1.30 -11.49 -13.25
CA SER A 202 1.16 -11.13 -11.82
C SER A 202 2.37 -10.39 -11.26
N LYS A 203 3.49 -10.34 -12.00
CA LYS A 203 4.67 -9.60 -11.59
C LYS A 203 4.58 -8.13 -11.98
N SER A 204 5.16 -7.28 -11.14
CA SER A 204 5.43 -5.92 -11.55
C SER A 204 6.43 -5.93 -12.70
N LEU A 205 6.29 -5.01 -13.65
CA LEU A 205 7.29 -4.83 -14.71
C LEU A 205 8.25 -3.73 -14.28
N GLY A 206 9.12 -4.10 -13.33
CA GLY A 206 10.20 -3.26 -12.85
C GLY A 206 9.94 -2.54 -11.54
N TRP A 207 9.09 -3.07 -10.65
CA TRP A 207 8.95 -2.59 -9.27
C TRP A 207 9.49 -3.63 -8.27
N TYR A 208 10.64 -3.34 -7.68
CA TYR A 208 11.35 -4.28 -6.79
C TYR A 208 11.35 -3.81 -5.35
N GLY A 209 11.26 -4.75 -4.41
CA GLY A 209 11.28 -4.47 -2.98
C GLY A 209 12.04 -5.54 -2.19
N ILE A 210 12.55 -5.13 -1.02
CA ILE A 210 13.20 -6.03 -0.06
C ILE A 210 12.12 -6.50 0.93
N VAL A 211 11.92 -7.81 1.00
CA VAL A 211 10.94 -8.42 1.92
C VAL A 211 11.60 -9.54 2.73
N PRO A 212 11.18 -9.76 3.99
CA PRO A 212 11.50 -10.99 4.69
C PRO A 212 10.92 -12.17 3.93
N ARG A 213 11.61 -13.30 3.94
CA ARG A 213 11.12 -14.51 3.28
C ARG A 213 9.91 -15.11 3.96
N TYR A 214 9.90 -15.06 5.29
CA TYR A 214 8.78 -15.51 6.09
C TYR A 214 8.03 -14.29 6.63
N PRO A 215 6.72 -14.40 6.88
CA PRO A 215 5.98 -13.35 7.57
C PRO A 215 6.61 -13.06 8.93
N GLU A 216 6.93 -11.80 9.18
CA GLU A 216 7.47 -11.31 10.45
C GLU A 216 6.59 -10.17 10.97
N GLU A 217 6.33 -10.14 12.27
CA GLU A 217 5.58 -9.05 12.94
C GLU A 217 6.56 -8.11 13.64
N ILE A 218 7.46 -7.51 12.84
CA ILE A 218 8.55 -6.65 13.31
C ILE A 218 8.48 -5.32 12.56
N SER A 219 8.39 -4.21 13.30
CA SER A 219 8.30 -2.86 12.74
C SER A 219 9.64 -2.39 12.15
N LEU A 220 9.62 -1.45 11.20
CA LEU A 220 10.82 -0.92 10.54
C LEU A 220 11.88 -0.40 11.53
N SER A 221 11.46 0.22 12.64
CA SER A 221 12.34 0.68 13.72
C SER A 221 13.00 -0.43 14.54
N SER A 222 12.78 -1.69 14.21
CA SER A 222 13.44 -2.85 14.83
C SER A 222 14.29 -3.64 13.86
N ILE A 223 14.31 -3.23 12.59
CA ILE A 223 15.06 -3.92 11.54
C ILE A 223 16.38 -3.19 11.34
N TYR A 224 17.42 -3.75 11.93
CA TYR A 224 18.79 -3.25 11.83
C TYR A 224 19.45 -3.67 10.52
N PHE A 225 20.24 -2.77 9.93
CA PHE A 225 21.04 -3.11 8.76
C PHE A 225 22.09 -4.17 9.10
N ASN A 226 22.12 -5.21 8.28
CA ASN A 226 23.16 -6.23 8.24
C ASN A 226 23.73 -6.32 6.82
N ASP A 227 24.78 -7.12 6.62
CA ASP A 227 25.43 -7.28 5.30
C ASP A 227 24.46 -7.70 4.19
N GLU A 228 23.46 -8.51 4.53
CA GLU A 228 22.42 -8.96 3.60
C GLU A 228 21.55 -7.79 3.12
N LEU A 229 20.99 -7.00 4.03
CA LEU A 229 20.17 -5.83 3.71
C LEU A 229 20.98 -4.78 2.96
N LEU A 230 22.22 -4.54 3.37
CA LEU A 230 23.13 -3.62 2.70
C LEU A 230 23.39 -4.01 1.24
N ARG A 231 23.58 -5.31 0.98
CA ARG A 231 23.75 -5.82 -0.38
C ARG A 231 22.50 -5.61 -1.23
N TYR A 232 21.31 -5.89 -0.70
CA TYR A 232 20.06 -5.68 -1.44
C TYR A 232 19.77 -4.20 -1.66
N LEU A 233 19.97 -3.34 -0.66
CA LEU A 233 19.83 -1.89 -0.78
C LEU A 233 20.75 -1.33 -1.86
N LYS A 234 22.01 -1.77 -1.89
CA LYS A 234 22.97 -1.39 -2.93
C LYS A 234 22.54 -1.85 -4.32
N THR A 235 22.06 -3.08 -4.45
CA THR A 235 21.52 -3.60 -5.72
C THR A 235 20.35 -2.75 -6.19
N LEU A 236 19.37 -2.49 -5.32
CA LEU A 236 18.22 -1.65 -5.61
C LEU A 236 18.63 -0.24 -6.06
N PHE A 237 19.54 0.41 -5.32
CA PHE A 237 20.04 1.73 -5.66
C PHE A 237 20.68 1.76 -7.07
N ILE A 238 21.51 0.76 -7.39
CA ILE A 238 22.15 0.63 -8.70
C ILE A 238 21.11 0.38 -9.80
N LEU A 239 20.11 -0.46 -9.54
CA LEU A 239 19.02 -0.75 -10.49
C LEU A 239 18.21 0.52 -10.79
N GLY A 240 17.79 1.27 -9.77
CA GLY A 240 17.07 2.53 -9.93
C GLY A 240 17.87 3.59 -10.70
N LEU A 241 19.17 3.72 -10.38
CA LEU A 241 20.06 4.63 -11.10
C LEU A 241 20.22 4.21 -12.57
N ARG A 242 20.42 2.92 -12.84
CA ARG A 242 20.50 2.41 -14.22
C ARG A 242 19.19 2.63 -14.98
N GLY A 243 18.05 2.40 -14.36
CA GLY A 243 16.72 2.66 -14.91
C GLY A 243 16.54 4.13 -15.31
N THR A 244 16.82 5.03 -14.37
CA THR A 244 16.81 6.49 -14.58
C THR A 244 17.72 6.88 -15.74
N LEU A 245 18.98 6.40 -15.74
CA LEU A 245 19.92 6.71 -16.79
C LEU A 245 19.52 6.13 -18.14
N ARG A 246 18.82 4.99 -18.23
CA ARG A 246 18.36 4.46 -19.53
C ARG A 246 17.36 5.40 -20.20
N GLN A 247 16.57 6.12 -19.41
CA GLN A 247 15.55 7.06 -19.90
C GLN A 247 16.13 8.43 -20.29
N VAL A 248 17.30 8.81 -19.77
CA VAL A 248 17.95 10.11 -20.05
C VAL A 248 19.05 9.98 -21.11
N LYS A 249 18.88 10.64 -22.27
CA LYS A 249 19.89 10.60 -23.35
C LYS A 249 20.92 11.73 -23.30
N ASN A 250 20.53 12.93 -22.86
CA ASN A 250 21.44 14.08 -22.79
C ASN A 250 22.63 13.79 -21.86
N LYS A 251 23.86 13.90 -22.39
CA LYS A 251 25.10 13.54 -21.67
C LYS A 251 25.34 14.39 -20.42
N GLU A 252 25.08 15.70 -20.49
CA GLU A 252 25.27 16.61 -19.35
C GLU A 252 24.26 16.31 -18.24
N LYS A 253 22.99 16.10 -18.59
CA LYS A 253 21.96 15.70 -17.63
C LYS A 253 22.30 14.35 -16.97
N ARG A 254 22.80 13.38 -17.74
CA ARG A 254 23.29 12.10 -17.18
C ARG A 254 24.44 12.30 -16.19
N ARG A 255 25.38 13.20 -16.50
CA ARG A 255 26.48 13.54 -15.60
C ARG A 255 25.97 14.15 -14.29
N GLY A 256 25.03 15.10 -14.37
CA GLY A 256 24.39 15.67 -13.18
C GLY A 256 23.64 14.64 -12.33
N ILE A 257 22.92 13.69 -12.96
CA ILE A 257 22.28 12.57 -12.27
C ILE A 257 23.31 11.70 -11.56
N LEU A 258 24.43 11.37 -12.22
CA LEU A 258 25.51 10.57 -11.62
C LEU A 258 26.19 11.29 -10.45
N GLU A 259 26.41 12.60 -10.54
CA GLU A 259 26.98 13.41 -9.46
C GLU A 259 26.06 13.43 -8.23
N ARG A 260 24.75 13.66 -8.42
CA ARG A 260 23.75 13.57 -7.34
C ARG A 260 23.67 12.17 -6.75
N ALA A 261 23.68 11.13 -7.59
CA ALA A 261 23.65 9.74 -7.12
C ALA A 261 24.91 9.40 -6.30
N ARG A 262 26.09 9.89 -6.69
CA ARG A 262 27.32 9.73 -5.89
C ARG A 262 27.20 10.44 -4.54
N LYS A 263 26.62 11.63 -4.51
CA LYS A 263 26.36 12.39 -3.28
C LYS A 263 25.45 11.60 -2.32
N ILE A 264 24.30 11.14 -2.81
CA ILE A 264 23.35 10.31 -2.05
C ILE A 264 24.01 9.02 -1.54
N TYR A 265 24.78 8.35 -2.39
CA TYR A 265 25.51 7.14 -2.02
C TYR A 265 26.54 7.38 -0.91
N ASN A 266 27.25 8.51 -0.95
CA ASN A 266 28.21 8.88 0.09
C ASN A 266 27.52 9.20 1.42
N TRP A 267 26.39 9.91 1.39
CA TRP A 267 25.57 10.13 2.58
C TRP A 267 25.06 8.82 3.17
N ALA A 268 24.56 7.91 2.33
CA ALA A 268 24.12 6.60 2.79
C ALA A 268 25.27 5.84 3.47
N LYS A 269 26.47 5.85 2.88
CA LYS A 269 27.67 5.24 3.50
C LYS A 269 28.04 5.87 4.83
N GLU A 270 27.95 7.18 4.95
CA GLU A 270 28.24 7.90 6.19
C GLU A 270 27.29 7.47 7.31
N ILE A 271 25.98 7.47 7.03
CA ILE A 271 24.93 7.05 7.97
C ILE A 271 25.12 5.58 8.37
N LEU A 272 25.38 4.70 7.41
CA LEU A 272 25.50 3.25 7.65
C LEU A 272 26.81 2.83 8.35
N LYS A 273 27.75 3.76 8.57
CA LYS A 273 28.92 3.52 9.44
C LYS A 273 28.59 3.61 10.93
N GLU A 274 27.49 4.29 11.27
CA GLU A 274 27.02 4.37 12.64
C GLU A 274 26.56 2.98 13.13
N GLN A 275 26.82 2.67 14.40
CA GLN A 275 26.37 1.41 14.97
C GLN A 275 24.86 1.44 15.21
N ASN A 276 24.20 0.28 15.11
CA ASN A 276 22.79 0.10 15.44
C ASN A 276 21.83 1.03 14.65
N ILE A 277 22.04 1.15 13.34
CA ILE A 277 21.10 1.86 12.44
C ILE A 277 19.99 0.92 11.96
N THR A 278 18.74 1.32 12.24
CA THR A 278 17.55 0.67 11.70
C THR A 278 17.18 1.21 10.33
N ILE A 279 16.27 0.52 9.63
CA ILE A 279 15.68 1.01 8.39
C ILE A 279 15.04 2.39 8.58
N ALA A 280 14.27 2.57 9.65
CA ALA A 280 13.62 3.85 9.93
C ALA A 280 14.64 4.97 10.21
N ASP A 281 15.70 4.68 11.00
CA ASP A 281 16.79 5.64 11.23
C ASP A 281 17.46 6.08 9.93
N PHE A 282 17.76 5.13 9.05
CA PHE A 282 18.39 5.40 7.77
C PHE A 282 17.51 6.27 6.86
N GLN A 283 16.21 6.00 6.78
CA GLN A 283 15.29 6.78 5.98
C GLN A 283 15.17 8.23 6.46
N VAL A 284 15.03 8.45 7.77
CA VAL A 284 14.97 9.79 8.36
C VAL A 284 16.26 10.56 8.05
N LYS A 285 17.42 10.00 8.42
CA LYS A 285 18.70 10.68 8.25
C LYS A 285 19.04 10.98 6.79
N LEU A 286 18.69 10.06 5.89
CA LEU A 286 18.91 10.28 4.46
C LEU A 286 17.96 11.33 3.90
N ALA A 287 16.68 11.31 4.29
CA ALA A 287 15.71 12.33 3.91
C ALA A 287 16.14 13.72 4.41
N GLU A 288 16.59 13.85 5.66
CA GLU A 288 17.13 15.10 6.21
C GLU A 288 18.31 15.64 5.41
N LYS A 289 19.27 14.78 5.03
CA LYS A 289 20.40 15.18 4.19
C LYS A 289 19.94 15.64 2.80
N ILE A 290 18.95 14.97 2.20
CA ILE A 290 18.38 15.37 0.91
C ILE A 290 17.64 16.71 1.03
N VAL A 291 16.82 16.90 2.06
CA VAL A 291 16.05 18.14 2.29
C VAL A 291 16.98 19.33 2.45
N LYS A 292 18.02 19.20 3.28
CA LYS A 292 19.03 20.26 3.47
C LYS A 292 19.79 20.60 2.19
N ASP A 293 20.01 19.62 1.32
CA ASP A 293 20.62 19.85 0.01
C ASP A 293 19.71 20.61 -0.97
N ILE A 294 18.38 20.48 -0.80
CA ILE A 294 17.41 21.23 -1.60
C ILE A 294 17.34 22.68 -1.10
N SER A 295 17.28 22.91 0.21
CA SER A 295 17.32 24.24 0.83
C SER A 295 17.61 24.12 2.33
N GLU A 296 18.46 25.00 2.86
CA GLU A 296 18.75 25.10 4.30
C GLU A 296 17.55 25.65 5.10
N ASP A 297 16.59 26.32 4.44
CA ASP A 297 15.38 26.87 5.08
C ASP A 297 14.33 25.79 5.41
N TYR A 298 14.51 24.57 4.90
CA TYR A 298 13.60 23.46 5.18
C TYR A 298 13.97 22.78 6.49
N ASN A 299 13.13 23.00 7.50
CA ASN A 299 13.24 22.35 8.81
C ASN A 299 12.11 21.33 9.00
N LEU A 300 12.23 20.18 8.33
CA LEU A 300 11.33 19.05 8.53
C LEU A 300 11.83 18.15 9.65
N SER A 301 11.01 17.95 10.67
CA SER A 301 11.24 16.96 11.73
C SER A 301 10.36 15.75 11.49
N PHE A 302 10.98 14.63 11.09
CA PHE A 302 10.28 13.38 10.85
C PHE A 302 10.08 12.60 12.14
N GLN A 303 8.83 12.33 12.48
CA GLN A 303 8.48 11.50 13.63
C GLN A 303 8.25 10.04 13.23
N ARG A 304 8.05 9.15 14.20
CA ARG A 304 7.60 7.76 13.97
C ARG A 304 6.25 7.58 14.62
N THR A 305 5.39 6.77 14.03
CA THR A 305 4.07 6.49 14.61
C THR A 305 4.19 5.90 16.02
N SER A 306 5.17 5.03 16.22
CA SER A 306 5.50 4.43 17.51
C SER A 306 5.91 5.48 18.55
N ASP A 307 6.64 6.52 18.16
CA ASP A 307 7.06 7.61 19.05
C ASP A 307 5.91 8.62 19.29
N ILE A 308 5.09 8.94 18.29
CA ILE A 308 3.89 9.81 18.41
C ILE A 308 2.91 9.26 19.46
N LEU A 309 2.69 7.94 19.45
CA LEU A 309 1.71 7.26 20.29
C LEU A 309 2.34 6.65 21.56
N LYS A 310 3.62 6.95 21.83
CA LYS A 310 4.36 6.35 22.94
C LYS A 310 3.80 6.80 24.28
N ILE A 311 3.60 5.84 25.17
CA ILE A 311 3.28 6.01 26.57
C ILE A 311 4.47 5.51 27.38
N ALA A 312 5.20 6.44 28.00
CA ALA A 312 6.35 6.15 28.85
C ALA A 312 6.14 6.62 30.29
N SER A 313 5.19 7.54 30.51
CA SER A 313 4.95 8.18 31.80
C SER A 313 3.45 8.25 32.12
N TYR A 314 3.14 8.57 33.38
CA TYR A 314 1.77 8.82 33.80
C TYR A 314 1.18 10.08 33.14
N GLU A 315 2.01 11.06 32.77
CA GLU A 315 1.53 12.26 32.08
C GLU A 315 1.07 11.92 30.65
N ASP A 316 1.78 11.01 29.97
CA ASP A 316 1.37 10.52 28.64
C ASP A 316 -0.01 9.82 28.70
N LEU A 317 -0.32 9.12 29.80
CA LEU A 317 -1.63 8.50 30.00
C LEU A 317 -2.78 9.50 30.07
N LYS A 318 -2.51 10.76 30.46
CA LYS A 318 -3.55 11.80 30.52
C LYS A 318 -3.89 12.34 29.13
N ASN A 319 -3.02 12.16 28.14
CA ASN A 319 -3.26 12.60 26.78
C ASN A 319 -4.16 11.61 26.00
N LYS A 320 -5.47 11.65 26.30
CA LYS A 320 -6.47 10.74 25.71
C LYS A 320 -6.90 11.11 24.29
N ASP A 321 -6.40 12.22 23.74
CA ASP A 321 -6.86 12.75 22.45
C ASP A 321 -6.57 11.80 21.27
N PHE A 322 -5.60 10.89 21.39
CA PHE A 322 -5.30 9.91 20.33
C PHE A 322 -6.08 8.59 20.41
N TYR A 323 -6.92 8.39 21.43
CA TYR A 323 -7.55 7.10 21.72
C TYR A 323 -9.09 7.14 21.74
N TYR A 324 -9.69 8.10 21.04
CA TYR A 324 -11.15 8.28 21.00
C TYR A 324 -11.89 7.05 20.42
N PHE A 325 -11.48 6.55 19.27
CA PHE A 325 -12.10 5.37 18.63
C PHE A 325 -11.79 4.09 19.41
N PHE A 326 -10.65 4.02 20.07
CA PHE A 326 -10.36 2.89 20.96
C PHE A 326 -11.27 2.90 22.20
N ASP A 327 -11.54 4.08 22.76
CA ASP A 327 -12.51 4.25 23.84
C ASP A 327 -13.92 3.82 23.40
N LEU A 328 -14.36 4.23 22.20
CA LEU A 328 -15.63 3.77 21.62
C LEU A 328 -15.70 2.26 21.44
N LEU A 329 -14.61 1.63 21.00
CA LEU A 329 -14.53 0.17 20.87
C LEU A 329 -14.73 -0.53 22.22
N LEU A 330 -14.11 -0.03 23.29
CA LEU A 330 -14.23 -0.62 24.62
C LEU A 330 -15.61 -0.38 25.24
N LYS A 331 -16.20 0.78 25.00
CA LYS A 331 -17.52 1.16 25.53
C LYS A 331 -18.68 0.50 24.79
N TYR A 332 -18.58 0.38 23.46
CA TYR A 332 -19.62 -0.15 22.58
C TYR A 332 -19.06 -1.21 21.60
N PRO A 333 -18.54 -2.35 22.10
CA PRO A 333 -17.79 -3.30 21.27
C PRO A 333 -18.62 -3.91 20.14
N ILE A 334 -19.91 -4.19 20.38
CA ILE A 334 -20.82 -4.76 19.37
C ILE A 334 -21.06 -3.75 18.24
N VAL A 335 -21.40 -2.52 18.58
CA VAL A 335 -21.66 -1.44 17.60
C VAL A 335 -20.41 -1.16 16.77
N PHE A 336 -19.25 -1.04 17.44
CA PHE A 336 -17.98 -0.83 16.74
C PHE A 336 -17.64 -1.99 15.80
N SER A 337 -17.82 -3.23 16.26
CA SER A 337 -17.59 -4.44 15.45
C SER A 337 -18.47 -4.47 14.20
N GLN A 338 -19.76 -4.16 14.34
CA GLN A 338 -20.71 -4.08 13.24
C GLN A 338 -20.30 -3.00 12.22
N ALA A 339 -20.02 -1.78 12.69
CA ALA A 339 -19.59 -0.67 11.84
C ALA A 339 -18.29 -0.99 11.09
N TYR A 340 -17.28 -1.50 11.79
CA TYR A 340 -15.99 -1.87 11.21
C TYR A 340 -16.12 -2.99 10.17
N ASN A 341 -16.87 -4.05 10.49
CA ASN A 341 -17.06 -5.18 9.57
C ASN A 341 -17.92 -4.79 8.35
N SER A 342 -18.95 -3.96 8.53
CA SER A 342 -19.75 -3.40 7.43
C SER A 342 -18.88 -2.56 6.50
N ALA A 343 -18.07 -1.66 7.07
CA ALA A 343 -17.15 -0.82 6.31
C ALA A 343 -16.12 -1.63 5.50
N LEU A 344 -15.56 -2.69 6.08
CA LEU A 344 -14.67 -3.60 5.36
C LEU A 344 -15.35 -4.32 4.19
N ASN A 345 -16.63 -4.67 4.33
CA ASN A 345 -17.40 -5.29 3.25
C ASN A 345 -17.69 -4.28 2.14
N LYS A 346 -18.15 -3.08 2.48
CA LYS A 346 -18.42 -2.00 1.51
C LYS A 346 -17.17 -1.57 0.75
N ALA A 347 -16.02 -1.55 1.43
CA ALA A 347 -14.72 -1.25 0.82
C ALA A 347 -14.04 -2.46 0.15
N ARG A 348 -14.62 -3.66 0.25
CA ARG A 348 -14.08 -4.93 -0.29
C ARG A 348 -12.65 -5.22 0.17
N LEU A 349 -12.31 -4.89 1.43
CA LEU A 349 -10.98 -5.12 1.97
C LEU A 349 -10.88 -6.48 2.68
N PRO A 350 -9.85 -7.29 2.37
CA PRO A 350 -9.65 -8.60 2.98
C PRO A 350 -8.96 -8.53 4.36
N LEU A 351 -9.35 -7.58 5.22
CA LEU A 351 -8.81 -7.47 6.58
C LEU A 351 -9.53 -8.37 7.57
N LYS A 352 -8.84 -8.73 8.66
CA LYS A 352 -9.43 -9.53 9.75
C LYS A 352 -10.67 -8.83 10.31
N ARG A 353 -11.79 -9.57 10.34
CA ARG A 353 -13.05 -9.11 10.92
C ARG A 353 -13.00 -9.22 12.44
N ILE A 354 -13.71 -8.33 13.14
CA ILE A 354 -13.85 -8.37 14.59
C ILE A 354 -14.95 -9.38 14.92
N LEU A 355 -14.61 -10.42 15.69
CA LEU A 355 -15.57 -11.37 16.23
C LEU A 355 -15.57 -11.25 17.75
N ILE A 356 -16.76 -11.22 18.35
CA ILE A 356 -16.95 -11.15 19.79
C ILE A 356 -17.56 -12.48 20.23
N LYS A 357 -16.91 -13.18 21.15
CA LYS A 357 -17.40 -14.42 21.76
C LYS A 357 -17.22 -14.32 23.27
N GLU A 358 -18.27 -14.57 24.05
CA GLU A 358 -18.19 -14.59 25.52
C GLU A 358 -17.59 -13.31 26.15
N ASN A 359 -17.86 -12.14 25.57
CA ASN A 359 -17.25 -10.84 25.94
C ASN A 359 -15.73 -10.75 25.74
N THR A 360 -15.16 -11.69 25.00
CA THR A 360 -13.78 -11.69 24.52
C THR A 360 -13.76 -11.29 23.05
N PHE A 361 -12.83 -10.41 22.69
CA PHE A 361 -12.63 -10.00 21.31
C PHE A 361 -11.19 -9.58 21.04
N GLN A 362 -10.81 -9.62 19.76
CA GLN A 362 -9.51 -9.17 19.30
C GLN A 362 -9.70 -7.84 18.56
N PRO A 363 -9.33 -6.70 19.18
CA PRO A 363 -9.52 -5.39 18.57
C PRO A 363 -8.66 -5.25 17.31
N PRO A 364 -9.04 -4.39 16.34
CA PRO A 364 -8.22 -4.04 15.18
C PRO A 364 -7.10 -3.07 15.59
N TYR A 365 -6.37 -3.42 16.64
CA TYR A 365 -5.29 -2.67 17.24
C TYR A 365 -4.13 -3.63 17.54
N PHE A 366 -2.93 -3.10 17.65
CA PHE A 366 -1.78 -3.82 18.17
C PHE A 366 -1.09 -2.96 19.23
N LEU A 367 -0.36 -3.63 20.11
CA LEU A 367 0.50 -2.98 21.08
C LEU A 367 1.94 -3.12 20.62
N GLU A 368 2.65 -2.02 20.51
CA GLU A 368 4.09 -2.01 20.31
C GLU A 368 4.79 -1.79 21.63
N ILE A 369 5.67 -2.71 22.01
CA ILE A 369 6.39 -2.68 23.28
C ILE A 369 7.83 -2.30 22.99
N PHE A 370 8.30 -1.23 23.64
CA PHE A 370 9.69 -0.82 23.57
C PHE A 370 10.53 -1.68 24.51
N ASN A 371 11.62 -2.23 23.98
CA ASN A 371 12.55 -3.07 24.72
C ASN A 371 14.00 -2.82 24.26
N PHE A 372 14.95 -3.40 24.99
CA PHE A 372 16.36 -3.38 24.65
C PHE A 372 16.93 -4.81 24.59
N GLN A 373 17.76 -5.08 23.59
CA GLN A 373 18.65 -6.25 23.53
C GLN A 373 20.09 -5.77 23.40
N GLY A 374 20.81 -5.74 24.53
CA GLY A 374 22.06 -4.97 24.62
C GLY A 374 21.76 -3.49 24.34
N ASP A 375 22.53 -2.87 23.44
CA ASP A 375 22.38 -1.46 23.07
C ASP A 375 21.32 -1.22 21.97
N ARG A 376 20.61 -2.27 21.54
CA ARG A 376 19.61 -2.18 20.45
C ARG A 376 18.21 -1.97 21.00
N LYS A 377 17.57 -0.88 20.59
CA LYS A 377 16.13 -0.62 20.77
C LYS A 377 15.32 -1.59 19.88
N ILE A 378 14.46 -2.39 20.48
CA ILE A 378 13.55 -3.29 19.79
C ILE A 378 12.12 -2.88 20.09
N LEU A 379 11.31 -2.88 19.05
CA LEU A 379 9.88 -2.61 19.08
C LEU A 379 9.14 -3.91 18.75
N VAL A 380 8.63 -4.57 19.78
CA VAL A 380 7.92 -5.84 19.64
C VAL A 380 6.45 -5.55 19.42
N ARG A 381 5.91 -6.00 18.29
CA ARG A 381 4.49 -5.90 17.98
C ARG A 381 3.72 -7.10 18.54
N CYS A 382 2.69 -6.80 19.32
CA CYS A 382 1.80 -7.77 19.96
C CYS A 382 0.37 -7.61 19.48
N ASN A 383 -0.27 -8.72 19.13
CA ASN A 383 -1.72 -8.77 18.99
C ASN A 383 -2.38 -8.68 20.37
N LEU A 384 -3.58 -8.13 20.37
CA LEU A 384 -4.40 -7.90 21.54
C LEU A 384 -5.59 -8.84 21.54
N GLU A 385 -5.92 -9.35 22.72
CA GLU A 385 -7.23 -9.90 23.05
C GLU A 385 -7.70 -9.29 24.36
N ILE A 386 -8.97 -8.91 24.41
CA ILE A 386 -9.57 -8.23 25.57
C ILE A 386 -10.80 -9.01 26.00
N LYS A 387 -10.89 -9.31 27.30
CA LYS A 387 -12.10 -9.78 27.97
C LYS A 387 -12.54 -8.74 28.98
N ASN A 388 -13.82 -8.36 28.98
CA ASN A 388 -14.31 -7.24 29.79
C ASN A 388 -15.18 -7.63 31.00
N LYS A 389 -15.70 -8.86 31.10
CA LYS A 389 -16.59 -9.28 32.21
C LYS A 389 -16.03 -10.42 33.04
N GLU A 390 -16.49 -10.51 34.29
CA GLU A 390 -16.18 -11.50 35.35
C GLU A 390 -14.72 -11.50 35.83
N ARG A 391 -13.78 -11.62 34.89
CA ARG A 391 -12.34 -11.58 35.11
C ARG A 391 -11.70 -10.78 33.96
N PRO A 392 -11.78 -9.44 34.01
CA PRO A 392 -11.29 -8.62 32.91
C PRO A 392 -9.78 -8.81 32.72
N TYR A 393 -9.37 -9.06 31.48
CA TYR A 393 -7.96 -9.26 31.15
C TYR A 393 -7.60 -8.69 29.78
N ILE A 394 -6.31 -8.39 29.64
CA ILE A 394 -5.65 -8.08 28.38
C ILE A 394 -4.65 -9.20 28.13
N MET A 395 -4.83 -9.93 27.04
CA MET A 395 -3.85 -10.91 26.58
C MET A 395 -3.06 -10.33 25.41
N LEU A 396 -1.73 -10.42 25.53
CA LEU A 396 -0.77 -10.00 24.53
C LEU A 396 -0.13 -11.24 23.93
N SER A 397 -0.14 -11.35 22.60
CA SER A 397 0.51 -12.46 21.89
C SER A 397 1.34 -11.94 20.72
N SER A 398 2.57 -12.44 20.58
CA SER A 398 3.42 -12.18 19.42
C SER A 398 4.15 -13.47 19.06
N PRO A 399 4.41 -13.74 17.78
CA PRO A 399 5.34 -14.82 17.39
C PRO A 399 6.74 -14.63 17.99
N HIS A 400 7.08 -13.39 18.36
CA HIS A 400 8.40 -13.00 18.84
C HIS A 400 8.46 -12.74 20.36
N CYS A 401 7.36 -12.97 21.10
CA CYS A 401 7.35 -12.91 22.57
C CYS A 401 6.49 -14.02 23.19
N LYS A 402 6.78 -14.42 24.43
CA LYS A 402 5.85 -15.28 25.19
C LYS A 402 4.49 -14.56 25.30
N SER A 403 3.40 -15.31 25.29
CA SER A 403 2.09 -14.72 25.54
C SER A 403 2.01 -14.28 27.00
N PHE A 404 1.51 -13.07 27.24
CA PHE A 404 1.33 -12.54 28.60
C PHE A 404 -0.14 -12.18 28.81
N VAL A 405 -0.64 -12.47 30.01
CA VAL A 405 -1.99 -12.08 30.43
C VAL A 405 -1.87 -11.07 31.57
N LEU A 406 -2.53 -9.94 31.41
CA LEU A 406 -2.61 -8.87 32.40
C LEU A 406 -4.03 -8.80 32.93
N MET A 407 -4.18 -9.10 34.21
CA MET A 407 -5.46 -8.99 34.91
C MET A 407 -5.74 -7.52 35.23
N SER A 408 -6.93 -7.04 34.88
CA SER A 408 -7.38 -5.73 35.33
C SER A 408 -8.16 -5.84 36.63
N LYS A 409 -7.99 -4.84 37.50
CA LYS A 409 -8.78 -4.70 38.74
C LYS A 409 -10.16 -4.07 38.47
N GLU A 410 -10.34 -3.47 37.30
CA GLU A 410 -11.53 -2.74 36.89
C GLU A 410 -12.03 -3.30 35.56
N ASN A 411 -13.26 -2.92 35.18
CA ASN A 411 -13.77 -3.23 33.86
C ASN A 411 -13.00 -2.40 32.80
N LEU A 412 -12.60 -3.05 31.71
CA LEU A 412 -11.90 -2.46 30.57
C LEU A 412 -12.89 -1.79 29.61
N ASN A 413 -13.68 -0.84 30.12
CA ASN A 413 -14.72 -0.13 29.35
C ASN A 413 -14.28 1.26 28.85
N SER A 414 -13.02 1.65 29.10
CA SER A 414 -12.44 2.91 28.63
C SER A 414 -10.98 2.73 28.23
N ALA A 415 -10.52 3.58 27.31
CA ALA A 415 -9.11 3.61 26.90
C ALA A 415 -8.21 3.91 28.11
N GLU A 416 -8.65 4.78 29.03
CA GLU A 416 -7.90 5.11 30.24
C GLU A 416 -7.64 3.88 31.12
N THR A 417 -8.68 3.11 31.45
CA THR A 417 -8.55 1.93 32.31
C THR A 417 -7.67 0.87 31.65
N PHE A 418 -7.80 0.70 30.33
CA PHE A 418 -6.93 -0.18 29.55
C PHE A 418 -5.45 0.24 29.64
N LEU A 419 -5.15 1.51 29.36
CA LEU A 419 -3.78 2.02 29.37
C LEU A 419 -3.18 2.03 30.78
N LYS A 420 -3.97 2.35 31.82
CA LYS A 420 -3.57 2.21 33.22
C LYS A 420 -3.23 0.77 33.58
N THR A 421 -4.03 -0.20 33.14
CA THR A 421 -3.77 -1.63 33.38
C THR A 421 -2.42 -2.04 32.77
N LEU A 422 -2.12 -1.59 31.55
CA LEU A 422 -0.83 -1.83 30.90
C LEU A 422 0.32 -1.17 31.67
N TYR A 423 0.20 0.12 32.00
CA TYR A 423 1.25 0.88 32.67
C TYR A 423 1.57 0.34 34.08
N TYR A 424 0.54 0.15 34.91
CA TYR A 424 0.71 -0.32 36.29
C TYR A 424 1.10 -1.81 36.39
N SER A 425 1.08 -2.57 35.29
CA SER A 425 1.62 -3.92 35.28
C SER A 425 3.13 -3.97 35.54
N GLY A 426 3.85 -2.87 35.30
CA GLY A 426 5.31 -2.80 35.40
C GLY A 426 6.06 -3.64 34.36
N LYS A 427 5.36 -4.23 33.37
CA LYS A 427 5.95 -5.14 32.37
C LYS A 427 6.62 -4.41 31.19
N PHE A 428 6.41 -3.10 31.05
CA PHE A 428 6.88 -2.30 29.91
C PHE A 428 7.75 -1.12 30.37
N PRO A 429 8.94 -1.39 30.93
CA PRO A 429 9.77 -0.36 31.58
C PRO A 429 10.25 0.75 30.63
N TYR A 430 10.29 0.50 29.33
CA TYR A 430 10.72 1.48 28.31
C TYR A 430 9.56 2.12 27.55
N GLY A 431 8.32 1.83 27.97
CA GLY A 431 7.08 2.31 27.39
C GLY A 431 6.44 1.36 26.36
N PHE A 432 5.28 1.75 25.88
CA PHE A 432 4.49 1.05 24.85
C PHE A 432 3.69 2.04 24.01
N ALA A 433 3.22 1.62 22.83
CA ALA A 433 2.33 2.40 21.97
C ALA A 433 1.14 1.54 21.54
N LEU A 434 -0.07 2.07 21.64
CA LEU A 434 -1.29 1.41 21.15
C LEU A 434 -1.62 1.96 19.76
N ILE A 435 -1.65 1.11 18.75
CA ILE A 435 -1.77 1.56 17.35
C ILE A 435 -2.95 0.86 16.67
N GLY A 436 -3.81 1.66 16.04
CA GLY A 436 -4.93 1.15 15.24
C GLY A 436 -4.46 0.52 13.93
N LYS A 437 -5.12 -0.56 13.48
CA LYS A 437 -4.80 -1.24 12.21
C LYS A 437 -5.55 -0.59 11.06
N ALA A 438 -4.83 0.11 10.17
CA ALA A 438 -5.39 0.75 8.97
C ALA A 438 -6.49 1.79 9.29
N GLY A 439 -7.76 1.35 9.35
CA GLY A 439 -8.92 2.21 9.51
C GLY A 439 -8.93 3.03 10.80
N PRO A 440 -8.83 2.41 11.99
CA PRO A 440 -8.88 3.13 13.25
C PRO A 440 -7.73 4.12 13.45
N PHE A 441 -6.52 3.79 13.00
CA PHE A 441 -5.40 4.74 13.05
C PHE A 441 -5.66 5.94 12.14
N MET A 442 -6.06 5.69 10.90
CA MET A 442 -6.37 6.77 9.97
C MET A 442 -7.51 7.65 10.51
N ALA A 443 -8.54 7.06 11.12
CA ALA A 443 -9.65 7.77 11.77
C ALA A 443 -9.18 8.69 12.90
N GLU A 444 -8.28 8.22 13.78
CA GLU A 444 -7.68 9.06 14.82
C GLU A 444 -6.90 10.24 14.22
N MET A 445 -6.02 9.98 13.25
CA MET A 445 -5.12 11.00 12.69
C MET A 445 -5.86 12.10 11.92
N ARG A 446 -7.07 11.84 11.45
CA ARG A 446 -7.90 12.78 10.68
C ARG A 446 -9.05 13.42 11.48
N ARG A 447 -9.15 13.09 12.77
CA ARG A 447 -10.21 13.59 13.68
C ARG A 447 -9.96 15.04 14.04
N HIS A 448 -10.97 15.91 13.91
CA HIS A 448 -10.88 17.31 14.32
C HIS A 448 -10.32 17.45 15.75
N PRO A 449 -9.38 18.39 16.01
CA PRO A 449 -8.88 19.46 15.13
C PRO A 449 -7.64 19.07 14.30
N ARG A 450 -7.47 17.78 13.95
CA ARG A 450 -6.38 17.27 13.13
C ARG A 450 -6.86 17.00 11.70
N VAL A 451 -5.92 16.98 10.76
CA VAL A 451 -6.16 16.55 9.38
C VAL A 451 -5.02 15.65 8.93
N LEU A 452 -5.34 14.59 8.20
CA LEU A 452 -4.35 13.71 7.59
C LEU A 452 -4.23 14.01 6.10
N ALA A 453 -3.00 14.22 5.65
CA ALA A 453 -2.67 14.37 4.25
C ALA A 453 -2.29 13.01 3.64
N VAL A 454 -2.90 12.67 2.50
CA VAL A 454 -2.74 11.42 1.74
C VAL A 454 -2.59 11.75 0.25
N PRO A 455 -2.02 10.88 -0.61
CA PRO A 455 -1.96 11.11 -2.06
C PRO A 455 -3.34 11.33 -2.72
N GLU A 456 -3.40 11.88 -3.94
CA GLU A 456 -4.66 12.14 -4.68
C GLU A 456 -5.46 10.86 -4.96
N GLU A 457 -4.77 9.78 -5.35
CA GLU A 457 -5.38 8.45 -5.50
C GLU A 457 -5.86 7.87 -4.15
N GLY A 458 -5.53 8.56 -3.05
CA GLY A 458 -5.95 8.25 -1.70
C GLY A 458 -5.18 7.09 -1.09
N SER A 459 -5.66 6.70 0.09
CA SER A 459 -5.32 5.41 0.67
C SER A 459 -6.31 4.36 0.21
N LYS A 460 -5.85 3.13 -0.03
CA LYS A 460 -6.76 1.98 -0.17
C LYS A 460 -7.71 1.80 1.02
N TYR A 461 -7.38 2.41 2.17
CA TYR A 461 -8.19 2.43 3.39
C TYR A 461 -9.08 3.66 3.54
N ALA A 462 -8.87 4.74 2.77
CA ALA A 462 -9.67 5.95 2.89
C ALA A 462 -11.17 5.64 2.74
N PRO A 463 -11.62 4.89 1.70
CA PRO A 463 -13.03 4.55 1.56
C PRO A 463 -13.58 3.72 2.73
N MET A 464 -12.74 2.86 3.32
CA MET A 464 -13.13 2.06 4.47
C MET A 464 -13.33 2.92 5.71
N VAL A 465 -12.48 3.92 5.93
CA VAL A 465 -12.62 4.85 7.05
C VAL A 465 -13.91 5.65 6.92
N ASP A 466 -14.24 6.12 5.72
CA ASP A 466 -15.46 6.90 5.50
C ASP A 466 -16.70 6.07 5.81
N TYR A 467 -16.79 4.85 5.26
CA TYR A 467 -17.87 3.93 5.62
C TYR A 467 -17.89 3.62 7.12
N PHE A 468 -16.72 3.46 7.74
CA PHE A 468 -16.63 3.15 9.16
C PHE A 468 -17.17 4.29 10.04
N LEU A 469 -16.83 5.54 9.72
CA LEU A 469 -17.33 6.72 10.42
C LEU A 469 -18.83 6.93 10.18
N GLY A 470 -19.30 6.75 8.94
CA GLY A 470 -20.72 6.85 8.61
C GLY A 470 -21.57 5.80 9.33
N GLU A 471 -21.10 4.55 9.35
CA GLU A 471 -21.73 3.46 10.11
C GLU A 471 -21.75 3.78 11.61
N LEU A 472 -20.62 4.17 12.21
CA LEU A 472 -20.58 4.56 13.62
C LEU A 472 -21.52 5.71 13.95
N ASN A 473 -21.59 6.72 13.08
CA ASN A 473 -22.44 7.88 13.27
C ASN A 473 -23.93 7.50 13.22
N SER A 474 -24.31 6.55 12.37
CA SER A 474 -25.68 6.02 12.32
C SER A 474 -26.14 5.39 13.65
N TYR A 475 -25.21 4.80 14.41
CA TYR A 475 -25.50 4.19 15.72
C TYR A 475 -25.35 5.15 16.90
N LEU A 476 -24.33 6.00 16.92
CA LEU A 476 -23.93 6.78 18.11
C LEU A 476 -24.21 8.29 18.02
N LYS A 477 -24.61 8.79 16.83
CA LYS A 477 -25.06 10.17 16.52
C LYS A 477 -24.13 11.34 16.92
N ASN A 478 -22.94 11.08 17.45
CA ASN A 478 -21.98 12.09 17.93
C ASN A 478 -20.54 11.71 17.56
N ILE A 479 -20.31 11.24 16.33
CA ILE A 479 -18.94 10.98 15.87
C ILE A 479 -18.31 12.31 15.43
N PRO A 480 -17.11 12.68 15.92
CA PRO A 480 -16.46 13.93 15.56
C PRO A 480 -16.16 14.03 14.07
N ASP A 481 -16.17 15.26 13.57
CA ASP A 481 -15.80 15.56 12.19
C ASP A 481 -14.39 15.11 11.84
N SER A 482 -14.22 14.82 10.56
CA SER A 482 -13.11 14.03 10.06
C SER A 482 -12.67 14.51 8.68
N HIS A 483 -11.46 15.08 8.58
CA HIS A 483 -11.01 15.78 7.37
C HIS A 483 -9.78 15.14 6.75
N LEU A 484 -9.71 15.11 5.42
CA LEU A 484 -8.51 14.70 4.69
C LEU A 484 -7.99 15.80 3.76
N ILE A 485 -6.67 15.83 3.60
CA ILE A 485 -6.02 16.55 2.50
C ILE A 485 -5.57 15.51 1.47
N ARG A 486 -6.04 15.60 0.23
CA ARG A 486 -5.57 14.81 -0.90
C ARG A 486 -4.48 15.57 -1.65
N ILE A 487 -3.27 15.04 -1.68
CA ILE A 487 -2.10 15.66 -2.28
C ILE A 487 -1.93 15.13 -3.71
N ARG A 488 -2.26 15.95 -4.70
CA ARG A 488 -1.98 15.67 -6.11
C ARG A 488 -0.54 16.00 -6.43
N ILE A 489 0.30 14.99 -6.31
CA ILE A 489 1.66 14.94 -6.85
C ILE A 489 1.71 13.77 -7.81
N ASN A 490 1.17 13.98 -8.99
CA ASN A 490 1.49 13.06 -10.07
C ASN A 490 2.84 13.52 -10.63
N LEU A 491 3.89 12.72 -10.41
CA LEU A 491 5.23 13.01 -10.94
C LEU A 491 5.18 13.22 -12.45
N LEU A 492 4.38 12.42 -13.16
CA LEU A 492 4.19 12.51 -14.61
C LEU A 492 3.50 13.83 -15.02
N ASP A 493 2.57 14.35 -14.21
CA ASP A 493 1.97 15.68 -14.41
C ASP A 493 2.99 16.80 -14.33
N ASN A 494 4.06 16.63 -13.55
CA ASN A 494 5.02 17.67 -13.23
C ASN A 494 6.37 17.47 -13.93
N LEU A 495 6.44 16.55 -14.90
CA LEU A 495 7.64 16.36 -15.72
C LEU A 495 8.00 17.62 -16.52
N ASP A 496 7.05 18.51 -16.79
CA ASP A 496 7.29 19.80 -17.44
C ASP A 496 8.27 20.71 -16.68
N LYS A 497 8.40 20.51 -15.37
CA LYS A 497 9.36 21.21 -14.50
C LYS A 497 10.80 20.74 -14.70
N ILE A 498 11.00 19.59 -15.36
CA ILE A 498 12.31 19.01 -15.61
C ILE A 498 12.51 19.05 -17.12
N ASP A 499 13.42 19.86 -17.65
CA ASP A 499 13.69 19.87 -19.10
C ASP A 499 14.56 18.68 -19.52
N LEU A 500 13.91 17.66 -20.10
CA LEU A 500 14.51 16.35 -20.35
C LEU A 500 13.84 15.60 -21.51
N ASP A 501 14.64 15.01 -22.39
CA ASP A 501 14.14 14.03 -23.36
C ASP A 501 14.09 12.64 -22.75
N LEU A 502 12.88 12.07 -22.73
CA LEU A 502 12.55 10.78 -22.14
C LEU A 502 12.43 9.71 -23.22
N GLN A 503 13.19 8.62 -23.06
CA GLN A 503 12.91 7.40 -23.80
C GLN A 503 11.74 6.66 -23.15
N VAL A 504 10.62 6.53 -23.87
CA VAL A 504 9.43 5.84 -23.34
C VAL A 504 9.54 4.32 -23.51
N PRO A 505 8.97 3.52 -22.59
CA PRO A 505 8.87 2.08 -22.78
C PRO A 505 8.02 1.72 -24.01
N LYS A 506 8.30 0.57 -24.64
CA LYS A 506 7.60 0.09 -25.85
C LYS A 506 6.07 0.03 -25.67
N PHE A 507 5.59 -0.35 -24.48
CA PHE A 507 4.15 -0.43 -24.22
C PHE A 507 3.47 0.94 -24.16
N VAL A 508 4.22 1.99 -23.77
CA VAL A 508 3.75 3.38 -23.77
C VAL A 508 3.91 4.02 -25.15
N GLU A 509 4.95 3.64 -25.90
CA GLU A 509 5.23 4.09 -27.27
C GLU A 509 4.03 3.94 -28.19
N VAL A 510 3.27 2.84 -28.08
CA VAL A 510 2.05 2.60 -28.86
C VAL A 510 1.03 3.74 -28.69
N TYR A 511 0.90 4.29 -27.49
CA TYR A 511 -0.07 5.34 -27.19
C TYR A 511 0.43 6.74 -27.53
N LEU A 512 1.74 6.98 -27.39
CA LEU A 512 2.36 8.28 -27.63
C LEU A 512 2.85 8.46 -29.08
N GLY A 513 3.02 7.38 -29.84
CA GLY A 513 3.52 7.41 -31.23
C GLY A 513 4.99 7.81 -31.36
N LYS A 514 5.71 7.96 -30.23
CA LYS A 514 7.08 8.44 -30.17
C LYS A 514 7.90 7.57 -29.23
N LYS A 515 9.09 7.17 -29.68
CA LYS A 515 10.09 6.47 -28.84
C LYS A 515 10.83 7.41 -27.87
N ILE A 516 11.00 8.67 -28.28
CA ILE A 516 11.63 9.73 -27.48
C ILE A 516 10.68 10.92 -27.47
N ILE A 517 10.42 11.48 -26.30
CA ILE A 517 9.50 12.60 -26.10
C ILE A 517 10.09 13.56 -25.06
N ASN A 518 9.93 14.86 -25.29
CA ASN A 518 10.31 15.86 -24.31
C ASN A 518 9.36 15.78 -23.11
N SER A 519 9.89 15.89 -21.90
CA SER A 519 9.15 15.85 -20.63
C SER A 519 8.00 16.85 -20.54
N LYS A 520 8.14 18.07 -21.10
CA LYS A 520 7.06 19.06 -21.20
C LYS A 520 5.96 18.61 -22.15
N GLU A 521 6.33 17.97 -23.26
CA GLU A 521 5.36 17.39 -24.18
C GLU A 521 4.63 16.21 -23.53
N PHE A 522 5.37 15.31 -22.85
CA PHE A 522 4.80 14.17 -22.12
C PHE A 522 3.77 14.62 -21.09
N SER A 523 4.13 15.56 -20.21
CA SER A 523 3.23 16.11 -19.17
C SER A 523 1.93 16.69 -19.77
N LYS A 524 2.00 17.31 -20.96
CA LYS A 524 0.83 17.85 -21.65
C LYS A 524 -0.11 16.79 -22.23
N ILE A 525 0.41 15.67 -22.73
CA ILE A 525 -0.40 14.70 -23.48
C ILE A 525 -0.82 13.48 -22.66
N TRP A 526 -0.09 13.13 -21.58
CA TRP A 526 -0.30 11.85 -20.90
C TRP A 526 -1.69 11.73 -20.28
N LYS A 527 -2.26 12.81 -19.71
CA LYS A 527 -3.63 12.80 -19.14
C LYS A 527 -4.67 12.42 -20.18
N ASN A 528 -4.63 13.09 -21.33
CA ASN A 528 -5.54 12.83 -22.43
C ASN A 528 -5.42 11.37 -22.89
N LYS A 529 -4.20 10.80 -22.86
CA LYS A 529 -3.98 9.39 -23.19
C LYS A 529 -4.53 8.45 -22.13
N VAL A 530 -4.37 8.76 -20.86
CA VAL A 530 -4.98 7.98 -19.77
C VAL A 530 -6.50 8.04 -19.86
N GLU A 531 -7.10 9.21 -20.08
CA GLU A 531 -8.54 9.34 -20.28
C GLU A 531 -9.04 8.53 -21.49
N GLN A 532 -8.31 8.53 -22.61
CA GLN A 532 -8.62 7.67 -23.77
C GLN A 532 -8.59 6.19 -23.41
N VAL A 533 -7.56 5.73 -22.69
CA VAL A 533 -7.44 4.34 -22.24
C VAL A 533 -8.56 3.99 -21.26
N SER A 534 -8.87 4.86 -20.29
CA SER A 534 -9.94 4.65 -19.32
C SER A 534 -11.31 4.54 -19.99
N LYS A 535 -11.60 5.35 -21.02
CA LYS A 535 -12.82 5.22 -21.82
C LYS A 535 -12.92 3.85 -22.50
N VAL A 536 -11.82 3.39 -23.12
CA VAL A 536 -11.76 2.04 -23.71
C VAL A 536 -12.02 0.97 -22.65
N LEU A 537 -11.36 1.07 -21.48
CA LEU A 537 -11.53 0.12 -20.38
C LEU A 537 -12.96 0.09 -19.84
N GLU A 538 -13.62 1.24 -19.69
CA GLU A 538 -15.02 1.32 -19.23
C GLU A 538 -16.00 0.73 -20.25
N VAL A 539 -15.79 0.95 -21.55
CA VAL A 539 -16.62 0.33 -22.61
C VAL A 539 -16.55 -1.20 -22.55
N ILE A 540 -15.35 -1.76 -22.34
CA ILE A 540 -15.12 -3.22 -22.31
C ILE A 540 -15.36 -3.83 -20.93
N LYS A 541 -15.59 -3.01 -19.90
CA LYS A 541 -15.83 -3.47 -18.54
C LYS A 541 -17.12 -4.29 -18.48
N GLY A 542 -17.12 -5.40 -17.75
CA GLY A 542 -18.33 -6.23 -17.62
C GLY A 542 -18.69 -7.06 -18.86
N LEU A 543 -17.74 -7.31 -19.77
CA LEU A 543 -17.93 -8.26 -20.87
C LEU A 543 -17.94 -9.72 -20.37
N GLU A 544 -18.81 -10.55 -20.91
CA GLU A 544 -18.98 -11.93 -20.50
C GLU A 544 -18.01 -12.89 -21.21
N SER A 545 -17.98 -14.13 -20.74
CA SER A 545 -17.14 -15.18 -21.33
C SER A 545 -17.51 -15.42 -22.80
N GLY A 546 -16.51 -15.47 -23.67
CA GLY A 546 -16.69 -15.58 -25.13
C GLY A 546 -16.91 -14.23 -25.83
N GLU A 547 -17.37 -13.19 -25.14
CA GLU A 547 -17.53 -11.85 -25.73
C GLU A 547 -16.19 -11.20 -26.08
N TYR A 548 -15.09 -11.58 -25.43
CA TYR A 548 -13.74 -11.09 -25.76
C TYR A 548 -13.29 -11.44 -27.18
N PHE A 549 -13.67 -12.60 -27.70
CA PHE A 549 -13.36 -12.99 -29.08
C PHE A 549 -14.17 -12.13 -30.07
N HIS A 550 -15.44 -11.87 -29.75
CA HIS A 550 -16.29 -10.97 -30.51
C HIS A 550 -15.79 -9.52 -30.44
N LEU A 551 -15.26 -9.09 -29.29
CA LEU A 551 -14.65 -7.78 -29.11
C LEU A 551 -13.40 -7.66 -29.98
N ALA A 552 -12.52 -8.67 -29.98
CA ALA A 552 -11.34 -8.68 -30.83
C ALA A 552 -11.72 -8.61 -32.32
N ASN A 553 -12.68 -9.42 -32.78
CA ASN A 553 -13.19 -9.35 -34.15
C ASN A 553 -13.78 -7.97 -34.49
N PHE A 554 -14.49 -7.35 -33.55
CA PHE A 554 -15.04 -6.02 -33.75
C PHE A 554 -13.93 -4.95 -33.86
N ILE A 555 -12.91 -5.02 -33.00
CA ILE A 555 -11.73 -4.14 -33.09
C ILE A 555 -11.03 -4.34 -34.45
N LEU A 556 -10.78 -5.58 -34.87
CA LEU A 556 -10.14 -5.89 -36.15
C LEU A 556 -10.96 -5.39 -37.35
N TYR A 557 -12.29 -5.56 -37.31
CA TYR A 557 -13.21 -5.02 -38.31
C TYR A 557 -13.14 -3.50 -38.39
N GLU A 558 -13.24 -2.80 -37.25
CA GLU A 558 -13.15 -1.34 -37.24
C GLU A 558 -11.79 -0.80 -37.67
N LYS A 559 -10.73 -1.59 -37.48
CA LYS A 559 -9.39 -1.31 -37.96
C LYS A 559 -9.17 -1.66 -39.44
N GLY A 560 -10.18 -2.22 -40.10
CA GLY A 560 -10.13 -2.58 -41.52
C GLY A 560 -9.35 -3.87 -41.83
N TYR A 561 -9.00 -4.66 -40.80
CA TYR A 561 -8.35 -5.96 -40.98
C TYR A 561 -9.34 -7.10 -41.24
N MET A 562 -10.64 -6.86 -41.05
CA MET A 562 -11.71 -7.81 -41.35
C MET A 562 -12.83 -7.15 -42.14
N VAL A 563 -13.45 -7.90 -43.06
CA VAL A 563 -14.50 -7.41 -43.97
C VAL A 563 -15.91 -7.76 -43.48
N ASP A 564 -16.04 -8.80 -42.63
CA ASP A 564 -17.33 -9.24 -42.06
C ASP A 564 -17.21 -9.47 -40.54
N LEU A 565 -18.20 -8.96 -39.81
CA LEU A 565 -18.36 -9.04 -38.36
C LEU A 565 -19.14 -10.30 -37.92
N GLY A 566 -19.91 -10.89 -38.83
CA GLY A 566 -20.74 -12.07 -38.59
C GLY A 566 -21.59 -11.99 -37.33
N ARG A 567 -21.48 -13.00 -36.46
CA ARG A 567 -22.24 -13.08 -35.18
C ARG A 567 -21.83 -12.03 -34.14
N SER A 568 -20.72 -11.32 -34.35
CA SER A 568 -20.19 -10.33 -33.40
C SER A 568 -20.99 -9.01 -33.39
N VAL A 569 -21.91 -8.80 -34.34
CA VAL A 569 -22.80 -7.62 -34.38
C VAL A 569 -23.66 -7.49 -33.10
N LYS A 570 -24.02 -8.60 -32.45
CA LYS A 570 -24.76 -8.56 -31.18
C LYS A 570 -23.98 -7.87 -30.07
N LEU A 571 -22.65 -8.01 -30.06
CA LEU A 571 -21.81 -7.34 -29.07
C LEU A 571 -21.80 -5.83 -29.28
N ILE A 572 -21.84 -5.36 -30.53
CA ILE A 572 -21.83 -3.92 -30.86
C ILE A 572 -22.98 -3.20 -30.16
N LYS A 573 -24.21 -3.72 -30.25
CA LYS A 573 -25.38 -3.14 -29.58
C LYS A 573 -25.20 -3.05 -28.05
N LYS A 574 -24.54 -4.04 -27.44
CA LYS A 574 -24.22 -4.05 -26.00
C LYS A 574 -23.18 -2.98 -25.66
N LEU A 575 -22.19 -2.76 -26.54
CA LEU A 575 -21.18 -1.71 -26.37
C LEU A 575 -21.78 -0.31 -26.58
N GLU A 576 -22.63 -0.12 -27.59
CA GLU A 576 -23.35 1.15 -27.85
C GLU A 576 -24.22 1.55 -26.64
N ALA A 577 -24.91 0.59 -26.03
CA ALA A 577 -25.67 0.82 -24.79
C ALA A 577 -24.80 1.24 -23.60
N LYS A 578 -23.50 0.93 -23.62
CA LYS A 578 -22.50 1.40 -22.64
C LYS A 578 -21.83 2.72 -23.02
N GLY A 579 -22.32 3.39 -24.08
CA GLY A 579 -21.76 4.66 -24.55
C GLY A 579 -20.58 4.51 -25.50
N TYR A 580 -20.44 3.36 -26.17
CA TYR A 580 -19.47 3.21 -27.25
C TYR A 580 -19.74 4.18 -28.40
N ASP A 581 -18.75 4.98 -28.78
CA ASP A 581 -18.83 6.08 -29.74
C ASP A 581 -17.90 5.89 -30.95
N GLY A 582 -17.44 4.67 -31.21
CA GLY A 582 -16.45 4.41 -32.27
C GLY A 582 -14.99 4.61 -31.83
N ILE A 583 -14.72 4.65 -30.51
CA ILE A 583 -13.38 4.88 -29.97
C ILE A 583 -12.32 3.90 -30.51
N PHE A 584 -12.67 2.66 -30.87
CA PHE A 584 -11.69 1.67 -31.34
C PHE A 584 -11.09 2.02 -32.71
N LYS A 585 -11.83 2.68 -33.61
CA LYS A 585 -11.33 3.15 -34.92
C LYS A 585 -10.02 3.92 -34.80
N ASN A 586 -9.95 4.83 -33.82
CA ASN A 586 -8.80 5.73 -33.65
C ASN A 586 -7.86 5.32 -32.52
N PHE A 587 -8.28 4.41 -31.64
CA PHE A 587 -7.45 3.97 -30.52
C PHE A 587 -6.24 3.13 -30.98
N PRO A 588 -5.00 3.43 -30.54
CA PRO A 588 -3.83 2.70 -31.00
C PRO A 588 -3.71 1.34 -30.29
N PHE A 589 -3.92 0.26 -31.04
CA PHE A 589 -3.67 -1.11 -30.56
C PHE A 589 -2.26 -1.59 -30.99
N PRO A 590 -1.60 -2.45 -30.19
CA PRO A 590 -0.31 -3.02 -30.58
C PRO A 590 -0.39 -3.81 -31.89
N LYS A 591 0.62 -3.65 -32.78
CA LYS A 591 0.71 -4.42 -34.04
C LYS A 591 0.85 -5.93 -33.88
N SER A 592 1.15 -6.41 -32.68
CA SER A 592 1.17 -7.85 -32.39
C SER A 592 -0.22 -8.38 -32.03
N PHE A 593 -1.15 -7.48 -31.70
CA PHE A 593 -2.56 -7.79 -31.44
C PHE A 593 -3.40 -7.67 -32.72
N LEU A 594 -3.20 -6.59 -33.49
CA LEU A 594 -3.74 -6.43 -34.84
C LEU A 594 -3.05 -7.41 -35.79
#